data_AF-A0AAV1UZ60-F1
#
_entry.id   AF-A0AAV1UZ60-F1
#
_cell.length_a   1.000
_cell.length_b   1.000
_cell.length_c   1.000
_cell.angle_alpha   90.00
_cell.angle_beta   90.00
_cell.angle_gamma   90.00
#
_symmetry.space_group_name_H-M   'P 1'
#
loop_
_entity.id
_entity.type
_entity.pdbx_description
1 polymer ?
#
loop_
_entity_poly.entity_id
_entity_poly.type
_entity_poly.pdbx_seq_one_letter_code
_entity_poly.pdbx_strand_id
1 'polypeptide(L)' 'MAPARTSRDTLQLEDYSDADYATDRADRKSLSGSAVLHNGMAVSWTAKKQGGISLSTTASEFVVASEVARELIGLQ' A
#
# COMPACT_ATOMS: atom_id res chain seq x y z
N MET A 1 29.49 -2.53 36.17
CA MET A 1 28.15 -2.80 35.64
C MET A 1 27.92 -1.82 34.50
N ALA A 2 28.16 -2.24 33.25
CA ALA A 2 28.05 -1.37 32.08
C ALA A 2 26.57 -1.22 31.69
N PRO A 3 26.11 -0.04 31.23
CA PRO A 3 24.72 0.15 30.82
C PRO A 3 24.41 -0.73 29.60
N ALA A 4 23.26 -1.40 29.63
CA ALA A 4 22.76 -2.19 28.51
C ALA A 4 22.65 -1.27 27.28
N ARG A 5 23.36 -1.61 26.21
CA ARG A 5 23.32 -0.90 24.94
C ARG A 5 21.96 -1.19 24.32
N THR A 6 20.98 -0.30 24.49
CA THR A 6 19.70 -0.38 23.77
C THR A 6 20.03 -0.24 22.29
N SER A 7 20.14 -1.34 21.54
CA SER A 7 20.04 -1.26 20.10
C SER A 7 18.69 -0.65 19.80
N ARG A 8 18.66 0.47 19.09
CA ARG A 8 17.41 0.91 18.47
C ARG A 8 17.12 -0.14 17.41
N ASP A 9 16.26 -1.09 17.72
CA ASP A 9 15.74 -1.98 16.71
C ASP A 9 14.97 -1.10 15.71
N THR A 10 15.52 -0.96 14.52
CA THR A 10 14.89 -0.19 13.45
C THR A 10 13.63 -0.94 13.05
N LEU A 11 12.46 -0.34 13.32
CA LEU A 11 11.18 -0.85 12.84
C LEU A 11 11.21 -0.80 11.30
N GLN A 12 11.05 -1.96 10.66
CA GLN A 12 10.92 -2.06 9.20
C GLN A 12 9.45 -2.13 8.84
N LEU A 13 8.98 -1.13 8.11
CA LEU A 13 7.63 -1.08 7.57
C LEU A 13 7.75 -1.03 6.05
N GLU A 14 7.17 -2.03 5.40
CA GLU A 14 7.23 -2.22 3.95
C GLU A 14 5.81 -2.30 3.40
N ASP A 15 5.60 -1.76 2.19
CA ASP A 15 4.34 -1.87 1.46
C ASP A 15 4.60 -2.45 0.07
N TYR A 16 3.65 -3.26 -0.37
CA TYR A 16 3.51 -3.70 -1.74
C TYR A 16 2.14 -3.29 -2.23
N SER A 17 2.11 -2.54 -3.33
CA SER A 17 0.88 -2.10 -3.97
C SER A 17 0.85 -2.54 -5.44
N ASP A 18 -0.34 -2.89 -5.92
CA ASP A 18 -0.59 -3.31 -7.29
C ASP A 18 -2.00 -2.85 -7.72
N ALA A 19 -2.22 -2.67 -9.02
CA ALA A 19 -3.54 -2.35 -9.53
C ALA A 19 -3.82 -3.03 -10.87
N ASP A 20 -4.98 -3.69 -10.94
CA ASP A 20 -5.49 -4.23 -12.18
C ASP A 20 -6.35 -3.17 -12.90
N TYR A 21 -5.90 -2.80 -14.10
CA TYR A 21 -6.43 -1.67 -14.85
C TYR A 21 -7.78 -1.97 -15.45
N ALA A 22 -8.76 -1.15 -15.10
CA ALA A 22 -10.11 -1.25 -15.64
C ALA A 22 -10.62 -2.70 -15.61
N THR A 23 -10.49 -3.37 -14.46
CA THR A 23 -10.98 -4.73 -14.23
C THR A 23 -12.49 -4.82 -14.34
N ASP A 24 -13.20 -3.82 -13.81
CA ASP A 24 -14.65 -3.79 -13.85
C ASP A 24 -15.16 -3.47 -15.27
N ARG A 25 -16.03 -4.31 -15.80
CA ARG A 25 -16.57 -4.14 -17.16
C ARG A 25 -17.73 -3.15 -17.24
N ALA A 26 -18.45 -2.92 -16.15
CA ALA A 26 -19.60 -2.02 -16.12
C ALA A 26 -19.16 -0.56 -16.01
N ASP A 27 -18.23 -0.24 -15.12
CA ASP A 27 -17.79 1.13 -14.85
C ASP A 27 -16.35 1.44 -15.27
N ARG A 28 -15.61 0.42 -15.77
CA ARG A 28 -14.20 0.53 -16.20
C ARG A 28 -13.26 1.00 -15.09
N LYS A 29 -13.65 0.83 -13.82
CA LYS A 29 -12.79 1.16 -12.69
C LYS A 29 -11.76 0.06 -12.44
N SER A 30 -10.58 0.50 -12.03
CA SER A 30 -9.46 -0.37 -11.69
C SER A 30 -9.64 -0.98 -10.30
N LEU A 31 -9.02 -2.13 -10.08
CA LEU A 31 -8.97 -2.79 -8.77
C LEU A 31 -7.60 -2.54 -8.14
N SER A 32 -7.55 -1.83 -7.02
CA SER A 32 -6.35 -1.62 -6.21
C SER A 32 -6.15 -2.78 -5.25
N GLY A 33 -4.90 -3.21 -5.07
CA GLY A 33 -4.45 -4.16 -4.06
C GLY A 33 -3.24 -3.62 -3.29
N SER A 34 -3.18 -3.87 -1.99
CA SER A 34 -2.00 -3.57 -1.17
C SER A 34 -1.75 -4.57 -0.06
N ALA A 35 -0.50 -4.65 0.41
CA ALA A 35 -0.07 -5.43 1.56
C ALA A 35 1.04 -4.71 2.32
N VAL A 36 0.81 -4.45 3.61
CA VAL A 36 1.77 -3.80 4.51
C VAL A 36 2.38 -4.84 5.44
N LEU A 37 3.70 -4.87 5.49
CA LEU A 37 4.50 -5.77 6.32
C LEU A 37 5.22 -4.98 7.40
N HIS A 38 5.14 -5.47 8.64
CA HIS A 38 5.92 -5.00 9.78
C HIS A 38 6.93 -6.08 10.17
N ASN A 39 8.22 -5.80 10.01
CA ASN A 39 9.31 -6.76 10.23
C ASN A 39 9.06 -8.11 9.51
N GLY A 40 8.62 -8.05 8.25
CA GLY A 40 8.32 -9.24 7.45
C GLY A 40 6.98 -9.92 7.74
N MET A 41 6.19 -9.44 8.71
CA MET A 41 4.86 -9.95 9.02
C MET A 41 3.77 -9.07 8.42
N ALA A 42 2.84 -9.64 7.64
CA ALA A 42 1.71 -8.90 7.11
C ALA A 42 0.80 -8.41 8.25
N VAL A 43 0.54 -7.10 8.30
CA VAL A 43 -0.27 -6.44 9.33
C VAL A 43 -1.51 -5.73 8.77
N SER A 44 -1.49 -5.37 7.49
CA SER A 44 -2.64 -4.79 6.78
C SER A 44 -2.62 -5.22 5.32
N TRP A 45 -3.79 -5.35 4.72
CA TRP A 45 -3.95 -5.59 3.29
C TRP A 45 -5.26 -4.96 2.82
N THR A 46 -5.28 -4.51 1.57
CA THR A 46 -6.50 -3.97 0.97
C THR A 46 -6.71 -4.53 -0.43
N ALA A 47 -7.98 -4.72 -0.79
CA ALA A 47 -8.40 -4.99 -2.15
C ALA A 47 -9.67 -4.16 -2.38
N LYS A 48 -9.55 -3.07 -3.13
CA LYS A 48 -10.63 -2.08 -3.29
C LYS A 48 -10.75 -1.62 -4.74
N LYS A 49 -11.99 -1.43 -5.19
CA LYS A 49 -12.25 -0.75 -6.46
C LYS A 49 -11.85 0.74 -6.32
N GLN A 50 -11.12 1.28 -7.28
CA GLN A 50 -10.72 2.69 -7.29
C GLN A 50 -11.94 3.61 -7.37
N GLY A 51 -11.85 4.79 -6.75
CA GLY A 51 -12.92 5.78 -6.80
C GLY A 51 -13.14 6.36 -8.20
N GLY A 52 -12.04 6.64 -8.91
CA GLY A 52 -12.03 7.18 -10.26
C GLY A 52 -11.72 6.15 -11.34
N ILE A 53 -11.83 6.58 -12.60
CA ILE A 53 -11.42 5.82 -13.77
C ILE A 53 -9.98 6.22 -14.11
N SER A 54 -9.05 5.27 -14.03
CA SER A 54 -7.67 5.46 -14.49
C SER A 54 -7.62 5.47 -16.01
N LEU A 55 -6.60 6.07 -16.61
CA LEU A 55 -6.44 6.11 -18.08
C LEU A 55 -5.39 5.14 -18.62
N SER A 56 -4.68 4.44 -17.73
CA SER A 56 -3.66 3.44 -18.05
C SER A 56 -3.37 2.57 -16.83
N THR A 57 -2.62 1.48 -17.03
CA THR A 57 -2.08 0.64 -15.96
C THR A 57 -1.18 1.42 -15.01
N THR A 58 -0.28 2.24 -15.56
CA THR A 58 0.59 3.11 -14.74
C THR A 58 -0.21 4.09 -13.88
N ALA A 59 -1.30 4.64 -14.42
CA ALA A 59 -2.15 5.54 -13.66
C ALA A 59 -2.87 4.81 -12.51
N SER A 60 -3.36 3.58 -12.74
CA SER A 60 -3.99 2.78 -11.68
C SER A 60 -2.99 2.35 -10.61
N GLU A 61 -1.78 1.93 -11.00
CA GLU A 61 -0.69 1.57 -10.08
C GLU A 61 -0.29 2.79 -9.22
N PHE A 62 -0.16 3.97 -9.83
CA PHE A 62 0.19 5.18 -9.12
C PHE A 62 -0.88 5.61 -8.10
N VAL A 63 -2.17 5.40 -8.41
CA VAL A 63 -3.27 5.69 -7.49
C VAL A 63 -3.14 4.85 -6.22
N VAL A 64 -3.01 3.53 -6.34
CA VAL A 64 -2.89 2.66 -5.16
C VAL A 64 -1.61 2.95 -4.36
N ALA A 65 -0.48 3.15 -5.03
CA ALA A 65 0.78 3.47 -4.37
C ALA A 65 0.68 4.78 -3.56
N SER A 66 0.01 5.79 -4.12
CA SER A 66 -0.22 7.07 -3.43
C SER A 66 -1.15 6.93 -2.23
N GLU A 67 -2.21 6.14 -2.37
CA GLU A 67 -3.17 5.90 -1.28
C GLU A 67 -2.52 5.15 -0.11
N VAL A 68 -1.73 4.11 -0.37
CA VAL A 68 -1.09 3.33 0.68
C VAL A 68 0.06 4.11 1.32
N ALA A 69 0.84 4.85 0.53
CA ALA A 69 1.87 5.74 1.08
C ALA A 69 1.27 6.75 2.06
N ARG A 70 0.08 7.31 1.75
CA ARG A 70 -0.65 8.23 2.63
C ARG A 70 -1.10 7.56 3.93
N GLU A 71 -1.53 6.30 3.86
CA GLU A 71 -1.90 5.49 5.04
C GLU A 71 -0.68 5.22 5.95
N LEU A 72 0.46 4.81 5.37
CA LEU A 72 1.69 4.52 6.11
C LEU A 72 2.23 5.72 6.88
N ILE A 73 2.11 6.93 6.32
CA ILE A 73 2.55 8.17 6.97
C ILE A 73 1.48 8.79 7.88
N GLY A 74 0.30 8.16 7.99
CA GLY A 74 -0.78 8.57 8.90
C GLY A 74 -1.60 9.79 8.43
N LEU A 75 -1.71 10.03 7.12
CA LEU A 75 -2.43 11.19 6.56
C LEU A 75 -3.85 10.88 6.08
N GLN A 76 -4.45 9.76 6.51
CA GLN A 76 -5.70 9.20 5.97
C GLN A 76 -6.91 10.15 5.97
#